data_AF-A0A1L9X180-F1
#
_entry.id   AF-A0A1L9X180-F1
#
_cell.length_a   1.000
_cell.length_b   1.000
_cell.length_c   1.000
_cell.angle_alpha   90.00
_cell.angle_beta   90.00
_cell.angle_gamma   90.00
#
_symmetry.space_group_name_H-M   'P 1'
#
loop_
_entity.id
_entity.type
_entity.pdbx_description
1 polymer ?
#
loop_
_entity_poly.entity_id
_entity_poly.type
_entity_poly.pdbx_seq_one_letter_code
_entity_poly.pdbx_strand_id
1 'polypeptide(L)'
;MLPTPCTAHVPFDTIYEPAEDSYLFLDTLSSAPETAWLTQHFPATTPSPTVLEVGSGSGVVLAFLVANSPTILGRADVLSLATDLNRTACLATRETVVKAIAAQQNTNTSPNPNSAATPSSPAQEEQEKSSAVTSAHLSTLQSNLASSFKAGSIDILLFNPPYVPTDAVPRAPTATDFVTAGSRSEQFERESYLLSLTYAGGKDGMEITERLLADLPRVLSPRGVGYVLLCAQNRPREVVERIRGWRDGLDGATKWSAEIAGFSGVKAGWEKLVIMRVWREFLE
;
A
#
# COMPACT_ATOMS: atom_id res chain seq x y z
N MET A 1 -7.25 -17.38 5.02
CA MET A 1 -6.95 -15.94 5.09
C MET A 1 -5.47 -15.80 5.40
N LEU A 2 -4.80 -14.83 4.77
CA LEU A 2 -3.40 -14.52 5.05
C LEU A 2 -3.29 -13.76 6.39
N PRO A 3 -2.19 -13.89 7.14
CA PRO A 3 -2.05 -13.25 8.44
C PRO A 3 -1.89 -11.73 8.31
N THR A 4 -2.63 -10.99 9.14
CA THR A 4 -2.44 -9.55 9.33
C THR A 4 -1.12 -9.28 10.05
N PRO A 5 -0.29 -8.33 9.58
CA PRO A 5 0.94 -7.93 10.28
C PRO A 5 0.69 -7.39 11.69
N CYS A 6 1.63 -7.65 12.60
CA CYS A 6 1.58 -7.11 13.95
C CYS A 6 1.95 -5.63 13.97
N THR A 7 1.08 -4.80 14.55
CA THR A 7 1.26 -3.35 14.73
C THR A 7 1.31 -2.95 16.22
N ALA A 8 1.55 -3.88 17.13
CA ALA A 8 1.54 -3.62 18.58
C ALA A 8 2.61 -2.60 19.05
N HIS A 9 3.64 -2.34 18.24
CA HIS A 9 4.67 -1.32 18.51
C HIS A 9 4.26 0.09 18.05
N VAL A 10 3.15 0.24 17.34
CA VAL A 10 2.77 1.51 16.72
C VAL A 10 2.08 2.42 17.75
N PRO A 11 2.58 3.65 17.97
CA PRO A 11 1.92 4.62 18.85
C PRO A 11 0.74 5.31 18.15
N PHE A 12 -0.48 4.83 18.41
CA PHE A 12 -1.69 5.32 17.74
C PHE A 12 -2.17 6.71 18.21
N ASP A 13 -1.50 7.33 19.18
CA ASP A 13 -1.78 8.71 19.58
C ASP A 13 -1.51 9.72 18.45
N THR A 14 -0.64 9.36 17.49
CA THR A 14 -0.22 10.24 16.37
C THR A 14 -0.16 9.53 15.02
N ILE A 15 -0.55 8.26 14.96
CA ILE A 15 -0.53 7.42 13.76
C ILE A 15 -1.89 6.79 13.60
N TYR A 16 -2.36 6.70 12.35
CA TYR A 16 -3.61 6.02 12.04
C TYR A 16 -3.57 4.54 12.46
N GLU A 17 -4.53 4.15 13.31
CA GLU A 17 -4.75 2.76 13.66
C GLU A 17 -5.42 2.02 12.49
N PRO A 18 -4.96 0.82 12.10
CA PRO A 18 -5.62 0.02 11.08
C PRO A 18 -7.12 -0.15 11.35
N ALA A 19 -7.95 0.26 10.40
CA ALA A 19 -9.40 0.15 10.50
C ALA A 19 -10.00 -0.54 9.25
N GLU A 20 -11.32 -0.44 9.07
CA GLU A 20 -12.04 -1.11 7.97
C GLU A 20 -11.49 -0.79 6.59
N ASP A 21 -10.98 0.41 6.37
CA ASP A 21 -10.34 0.86 5.13
C ASP A 21 -9.00 0.14 4.87
N SER A 22 -8.21 -0.04 5.91
CA SER A 22 -6.97 -0.81 5.89
C SER A 22 -7.28 -2.28 5.59
N TYR A 23 -8.25 -2.87 6.31
CA TYR A 23 -8.63 -4.27 6.10
C TYR A 23 -9.23 -4.52 4.72
N LEU A 24 -9.99 -3.55 4.16
CA LEU A 24 -10.45 -3.64 2.78
C LEU A 24 -9.28 -3.74 1.79
N PHE A 25 -8.19 -3.00 2.02
CA PHE A 25 -6.97 -3.12 1.22
C PHE A 25 -6.38 -4.53 1.26
N LEU A 26 -6.26 -5.10 2.47
CA LEU A 26 -5.75 -6.46 2.68
C LEU A 26 -6.64 -7.51 1.99
N ASP A 27 -7.96 -7.39 2.16
CA ASP A 27 -8.94 -8.28 1.54
C ASP A 27 -8.90 -8.18 0.01
N THR A 28 -8.77 -6.97 -0.53
CA THR A 28 -8.67 -6.74 -1.97
C THR A 28 -7.43 -7.41 -2.53
N LEU A 29 -6.25 -7.10 -1.98
CA LEU A 29 -4.96 -7.60 -2.47
C LEU A 29 -4.82 -9.13 -2.32
N SER A 30 -5.52 -9.74 -1.36
CA SER A 30 -5.51 -11.19 -1.17
C SER A 30 -6.67 -11.93 -1.84
N SER A 31 -7.57 -11.22 -2.52
CA SER A 31 -8.68 -11.83 -3.23
C SER A 31 -8.20 -12.63 -4.44
N ALA A 32 -8.87 -13.75 -4.73
CA ALA A 32 -8.52 -14.61 -5.87
C ALA A 32 -8.41 -13.89 -7.24
N PRO A 33 -9.33 -12.97 -7.63
CA PRO A 33 -9.16 -12.26 -8.91
C PRO A 33 -7.95 -11.31 -8.90
N GLU A 34 -7.65 -10.70 -7.75
CA GLU A 34 -6.56 -9.75 -7.64
C GLU A 34 -5.19 -10.43 -7.64
N THR A 35 -5.04 -11.51 -6.89
CA THR A 35 -3.80 -12.29 -6.89
C THR A 35 -3.51 -12.92 -8.24
N ALA A 36 -4.54 -13.39 -8.96
CA ALA A 36 -4.40 -13.88 -10.33
C ALA A 36 -3.91 -12.79 -11.28
N TRP A 37 -4.50 -11.60 -11.23
CA TRP A 37 -4.10 -10.47 -12.06
C TRP A 37 -2.67 -10.01 -11.74
N LEU A 38 -2.34 -9.83 -10.47
CA LEU A 38 -1.00 -9.42 -10.02
C LEU A 38 0.07 -10.43 -10.43
N THR A 39 -0.22 -11.73 -10.30
CA THR A 39 0.70 -12.80 -10.73
C THR A 39 0.93 -12.78 -12.24
N GLN A 40 -0.13 -12.54 -13.04
CA GLN A 40 -0.02 -12.44 -14.50
C GLN A 40 0.73 -11.16 -14.92
N HIS A 41 0.49 -10.05 -14.24
CA HIS A 41 1.07 -8.74 -14.56
C HIS A 41 2.54 -8.63 -14.14
N PHE A 42 2.93 -9.38 -13.09
CA PHE A 42 4.29 -9.48 -12.58
C PHE A 42 4.88 -10.89 -12.69
N PRO A 43 5.11 -11.44 -13.90
CA PRO A 43 5.65 -12.79 -14.03
C PRO A 43 7.12 -12.84 -13.56
N ALA A 44 7.54 -14.01 -13.05
CA ALA A 44 8.90 -14.23 -12.53
C ALA A 44 10.03 -14.01 -13.55
N THR A 45 9.71 -13.98 -14.85
CA THR A 45 10.66 -13.68 -15.94
C THR A 45 11.00 -12.19 -16.07
N THR A 46 10.32 -11.33 -15.32
CA THR A 46 10.55 -9.88 -15.33
C THR A 46 11.34 -9.41 -14.11
N PRO A 47 12.00 -8.23 -14.18
CA PRO A 47 12.68 -7.65 -13.03
C PRO A 47 11.77 -7.51 -11.81
N SER A 48 12.39 -7.48 -10.63
CA SER A 48 11.66 -7.40 -9.37
C SER A 48 10.85 -6.12 -9.22
N PRO A 49 9.56 -6.19 -8.85
CA PRO A 49 8.72 -5.02 -8.78
C PRO A 49 9.11 -4.19 -7.57
N THR A 50 9.14 -2.88 -7.80
CA THR A 50 9.27 -1.89 -6.74
C THR A 50 7.89 -1.44 -6.28
N VAL A 51 7.56 -1.77 -5.03
CA VAL A 51 6.32 -1.36 -4.36
C VAL A 51 6.57 -0.06 -3.59
N LEU A 52 5.68 0.90 -3.72
CA LEU A 52 5.62 2.10 -2.91
C LEU A 52 4.26 2.19 -2.21
N GLU A 53 4.25 2.30 -0.89
CA GLU A 53 3.08 2.80 -0.16
C GLU A 53 3.23 4.30 0.11
N VAL A 54 2.22 5.07 -0.28
CA VAL A 54 2.11 6.50 0.04
C VAL A 54 1.22 6.66 1.26
N GLY A 55 1.61 7.51 2.22
CA GLY A 55 0.88 7.69 3.47
C GLY A 55 0.82 6.40 4.28
N SER A 56 1.96 5.77 4.53
CA SER A 56 2.02 4.40 5.04
C SER A 56 1.48 4.21 6.45
N GLY A 57 1.42 5.25 7.29
CA GLY A 57 0.86 5.18 8.62
C GLY A 57 1.53 4.09 9.48
N SER A 58 0.75 3.09 9.89
CA SER A 58 1.24 1.93 10.64
C SER A 58 2.11 0.96 9.81
N GLY A 59 2.06 1.06 8.47
CA GLY A 59 2.72 0.18 7.51
C GLY A 59 2.02 -1.16 7.31
N VAL A 60 0.79 -1.34 7.82
CA VAL A 60 0.10 -2.63 7.81
C VAL A 60 -0.18 -3.14 6.39
N VAL A 61 -0.54 -2.26 5.45
CA VAL A 61 -0.90 -2.66 4.07
C VAL A 61 0.34 -3.08 3.31
N LEU A 62 1.41 -2.26 3.33
CA LEU A 62 2.69 -2.64 2.71
C LEU A 62 3.27 -3.90 3.34
N ALA A 63 3.29 -4.00 4.66
CA ALA A 63 3.80 -5.18 5.36
C ALA A 63 3.02 -6.44 4.97
N PHE A 64 1.70 -6.35 4.82
CA PHE A 64 0.87 -7.48 4.39
C PHE A 64 1.22 -7.93 2.97
N LEU A 65 1.31 -7.00 2.01
CA LEU A 65 1.63 -7.34 0.63
C LEU A 65 3.05 -7.94 0.49
N VAL A 66 4.04 -7.34 1.17
CA VAL A 66 5.45 -7.76 1.07
C VAL A 66 5.67 -9.10 1.74
N ALA A 67 5.14 -9.29 2.95
CA ALA A 67 5.30 -10.54 3.69
C ALA A 67 4.56 -11.70 3.03
N ASN A 68 3.43 -11.44 2.36
CA ASN A 68 2.67 -12.46 1.66
C ASN A 68 2.88 -12.43 0.14
N SER A 69 3.96 -11.81 -0.34
CA SER A 69 4.21 -11.65 -1.77
C SER A 69 4.24 -12.96 -2.56
N PRO A 70 4.71 -14.12 -2.02
CA PRO A 70 4.65 -15.37 -2.77
C PRO A 70 3.22 -15.80 -3.11
N THR A 71 2.26 -15.51 -2.24
CA THR A 71 0.85 -15.81 -2.48
C THR A 71 0.16 -14.71 -3.29
N ILE A 72 0.46 -13.44 -3.02
CA ILE A 72 -0.24 -12.30 -3.65
C ILE A 72 0.26 -12.02 -5.07
N LEU A 73 1.56 -12.11 -5.29
CA LEU A 73 2.23 -11.78 -6.55
C LEU A 73 2.77 -13.00 -7.30
N GLY A 74 2.69 -14.20 -6.70
CA GLY A 74 3.41 -15.38 -7.20
C GLY A 74 4.93 -15.21 -7.13
N ARG A 75 5.43 -14.28 -6.31
CA ARG A 75 6.82 -13.84 -6.27
C ARG A 75 7.34 -13.61 -4.87
N ALA A 76 8.56 -14.07 -4.60
CA ALA A 76 9.16 -13.96 -3.28
C ALA A 76 10.14 -12.80 -3.12
N ASP A 77 10.45 -12.05 -4.17
CA ASP A 77 11.62 -11.16 -4.29
C ASP A 77 11.25 -9.68 -4.55
N VAL A 78 10.23 -9.18 -3.85
CA VAL A 78 9.71 -7.81 -4.06
C VAL A 78 10.55 -6.78 -3.32
N LEU A 79 10.72 -5.59 -3.90
CA LEU A 79 11.39 -4.45 -3.25
C LEU A 79 10.33 -3.48 -2.73
N SER A 80 10.38 -3.10 -1.45
CA SER A 80 9.40 -2.19 -0.86
C SER A 80 10.00 -0.87 -0.39
N LEU A 81 9.26 0.19 -0.66
CA LEU A 81 9.48 1.57 -0.25
C LEU A 81 8.19 2.11 0.38
N ALA A 82 8.33 3.10 1.25
CA ALA A 82 7.19 3.81 1.81
C ALA A 82 7.47 5.30 1.94
N THR A 83 6.40 6.09 1.94
CA THR A 83 6.44 7.52 2.26
C THR A 83 5.35 7.89 3.24
N ASP A 84 5.65 8.83 4.13
CA ASP A 84 4.66 9.46 4.99
C ASP A 84 5.09 10.90 5.30
N LEU A 85 4.14 11.79 5.63
CA LEU A 85 4.46 13.12 6.12
C LEU A 85 4.91 13.08 7.59
N ASN A 86 4.42 12.11 8.36
CA ASN A 86 4.75 11.91 9.77
C ASN A 86 5.99 11.01 9.91
N ARG A 87 7.10 11.57 10.43
CA ARG A 87 8.33 10.82 10.69
C ARG A 87 8.13 9.61 11.60
N THR A 88 7.23 9.70 12.58
CA THR A 88 6.94 8.59 13.49
C THR A 88 6.25 7.45 12.76
N ALA A 89 5.33 7.76 11.81
CA ALA A 89 4.73 6.77 10.92
C ALA A 89 5.78 6.10 10.02
N CYS A 90 6.76 6.85 9.52
CA CYS A 90 7.86 6.27 8.75
C CYS A 90 8.66 5.20 9.55
N LEU A 91 8.97 5.51 10.81
CA LEU A 91 9.70 4.58 11.69
C LEU A 91 8.85 3.35 12.03
N ALA A 92 7.57 3.57 12.37
CA ALA A 92 6.62 2.50 12.66
C ALA A 92 6.45 1.56 11.46
N THR A 93 6.28 2.11 10.26
CA THR A 93 6.15 1.36 9.00
C THR A 93 7.36 0.47 8.76
N ARG A 94 8.58 1.01 8.89
CA ARG A 94 9.81 0.22 8.73
C ARG A 94 9.84 -0.98 9.68
N GLU A 95 9.49 -0.76 10.95
CA GLU A 95 9.45 -1.83 11.94
C GLU A 95 8.37 -2.87 11.62
N THR A 96 7.17 -2.44 11.21
CA THR A 96 6.06 -3.33 10.83
C THR A 96 6.45 -4.22 9.65
N VAL A 97 7.01 -3.65 8.58
CA VAL A 97 7.40 -4.40 7.38
C VAL A 97 8.53 -5.40 7.69
N VAL A 98 9.57 -4.97 8.41
CA VAL A 98 10.70 -5.85 8.76
C VAL A 98 10.25 -7.02 9.64
N LYS A 99 9.40 -6.76 10.65
CA LYS A 99 8.84 -7.83 11.50
C LYS A 99 7.99 -8.81 10.70
N ALA A 100 7.17 -8.32 9.77
CA ALA A 100 6.29 -9.16 8.95
C ALA A 100 7.09 -10.07 8.01
N ILE A 101 8.13 -9.56 7.36
CA ILE A 101 9.04 -10.38 6.53
C ILE A 101 9.71 -11.46 7.39
N ALA A 102 10.28 -11.07 8.55
CA ALA A 102 10.97 -12.01 9.43
C ALA A 102 10.04 -13.11 9.97
N ALA A 103 8.79 -12.76 10.30
CA ALA A 103 7.80 -13.74 10.73
C ALA A 103 7.54 -14.81 9.66
N GLN A 104 7.39 -14.39 8.39
CA GLN A 104 7.18 -15.30 7.26
C GLN A 104 8.40 -16.15 6.90
N GLN A 105 9.61 -15.62 7.14
CA GLN A 105 10.84 -16.39 7.01
C GLN A 105 10.94 -17.46 8.10
N ASN A 106 10.58 -17.13 9.34
CA ASN A 106 10.65 -18.05 10.48
C ASN A 106 9.63 -19.20 10.39
N THR A 107 8.41 -18.94 9.91
CA THR A 107 7.37 -19.98 9.72
C THR A 107 7.82 -21.06 8.74
N ASN A 108 8.65 -20.71 7.74
CA ASN A 108 9.19 -21.65 6.77
C ASN A 108 10.41 -22.45 7.29
N THR A 109 10.96 -22.12 8.47
CA THR A 109 12.16 -22.77 9.03
C THR A 109 11.87 -23.67 10.24
N SER A 110 10.64 -23.68 10.76
CA SER A 110 10.28 -24.54 11.89
C SER A 110 10.00 -25.97 11.40
N PRO A 111 10.80 -26.98 11.78
CA PRO A 111 10.55 -28.36 11.40
C PRO A 111 9.24 -28.85 12.04
N ASN A 112 8.38 -29.48 11.25
CA ASN A 112 7.13 -30.06 11.73
C ASN A 112 7.43 -31.24 12.67
N PRO A 113 7.15 -31.17 13.98
CA PRO A 113 7.51 -32.24 14.92
C PRO A 113 6.75 -33.55 14.69
N ASN A 114 5.75 -33.56 13.79
CA ASN A 114 4.96 -34.73 13.42
C ASN A 114 5.32 -35.34 12.05
N SER A 115 6.37 -34.88 11.34
CA SER A 115 6.81 -35.56 10.12
C SER A 115 7.66 -36.78 10.47
N ALA A 116 7.01 -37.92 10.72
CA ALA A 116 7.69 -39.21 10.64
C ALA A 116 8.25 -39.35 9.22
N ALA A 117 9.57 -39.43 9.11
CA ALA A 117 10.29 -39.50 7.84
C ALA A 117 9.80 -40.68 6.99
N THR A 118 8.94 -40.35 6.01
CA THR A 118 8.65 -41.23 4.89
C THR A 118 9.45 -40.67 3.73
N PRO A 119 10.31 -41.45 3.06
CA PRO A 119 11.11 -40.93 1.96
C PRO A 119 10.19 -40.51 0.80
N SER A 120 10.02 -39.21 0.62
CA SER A 120 9.36 -38.60 -0.52
C SER A 120 10.20 -38.80 -1.78
N SER A 121 9.56 -39.01 -2.92
CA SER A 121 10.28 -39.12 -4.20
C SER A 121 10.98 -37.79 -4.54
N PRO A 122 12.09 -37.80 -5.31
CA PRO A 122 12.81 -36.58 -5.69
C PRO A 122 11.93 -35.50 -6.36
N ALA A 123 10.86 -35.93 -7.04
CA ALA A 123 9.89 -35.02 -7.67
C ALA A 123 8.97 -34.29 -6.66
N GLN A 124 8.79 -34.82 -5.45
CA GLN A 124 8.03 -34.17 -4.36
C GLN A 124 8.92 -33.20 -3.57
N GLU A 125 10.22 -33.49 -3.43
CA GLU A 125 11.19 -32.58 -2.80
C GLU A 125 11.42 -31.29 -3.61
N GLU A 126 11.24 -31.32 -4.94
CA GLU A 126 11.32 -30.13 -5.79
C GLU A 126 10.07 -29.23 -5.73
N GLN A 127 8.89 -29.79 -5.39
CA GLN A 127 7.64 -29.04 -5.25
C GLN A 127 7.41 -28.50 -3.82
N GLU A 128 8.06 -29.07 -2.80
CA GLU A 128 7.96 -28.66 -1.39
C GLU A 128 9.04 -27.68 -0.92
N LYS A 129 9.88 -27.15 -1.82
CA LYS A 129 10.67 -25.93 -1.54
C LYS A 129 9.73 -24.72 -1.51
N SER A 130 8.94 -24.64 -0.44
CA SER A 130 8.14 -23.49 -0.04
C SER A 130 9.00 -22.24 -0.17
N SER A 131 8.55 -21.32 -1.02
CA SER A 131 9.22 -20.09 -1.43
C SER A 131 9.37 -19.15 -0.23
N ALA A 132 10.43 -19.34 0.55
CA ALA A 132 10.79 -18.41 1.61
C ALA A 132 10.86 -16.99 1.05
N VAL A 133 10.20 -16.04 1.72
CA VAL A 133 10.16 -14.64 1.30
C VAL A 133 11.58 -14.07 1.28
N THR A 134 12.04 -13.64 0.11
CA THR A 134 13.30 -12.93 -0.11
C THR A 134 13.10 -11.43 -0.35
N SER A 135 11.85 -10.97 -0.27
CA SER A 135 11.45 -9.58 -0.40
C SER A 135 12.18 -8.71 0.61
N ALA A 136 12.55 -7.51 0.18
CA ALA A 136 13.36 -6.59 0.98
C ALA A 136 12.62 -5.26 1.17
N HIS A 137 12.69 -4.72 2.38
CA HIS A 137 12.32 -3.34 2.65
C HIS A 137 13.54 -2.43 2.49
N LEU A 138 13.50 -1.56 1.50
CA LEU A 138 14.61 -0.68 1.15
C LEU A 138 14.66 0.54 2.06
N SER A 139 13.55 1.27 2.16
CA SER A 139 13.49 2.49 2.96
C SER A 139 12.05 2.97 3.18
N THR A 140 11.86 3.74 4.25
CA THR A 140 10.69 4.58 4.45
C THR A 140 11.14 6.04 4.58
N LEU A 141 10.59 6.92 3.75
CA LEU A 141 11.02 8.32 3.61
C LEU A 141 9.96 9.27 4.13
N GLN A 142 10.37 10.27 4.92
CA GLN A 142 9.49 11.39 5.20
C GLN A 142 9.38 12.25 3.93
N SER A 143 8.25 12.20 3.23
CA SER A 143 8.07 12.85 1.93
C SER A 143 6.62 13.21 1.65
N ASN A 144 6.42 14.20 0.78
CA ASN A 144 5.11 14.55 0.28
C ASN A 144 4.75 13.67 -0.92
N LEU A 145 3.77 12.79 -0.73
CA LEU A 145 3.34 11.80 -1.71
C LEU A 145 4.55 11.06 -2.32
N ALA A 146 4.59 10.89 -3.64
CA ALA A 146 5.68 10.24 -4.34
C ALA A 146 6.75 11.20 -4.91
N SER A 147 6.83 12.43 -4.38
CA SER A 147 7.69 13.50 -4.94
C SER A 147 9.19 13.20 -4.90
N SER A 148 9.65 12.37 -3.96
CA SER A 148 11.07 11.98 -3.85
C SER A 148 11.50 10.92 -4.87
N PHE A 149 10.57 10.31 -5.61
CA PHE A 149 10.89 9.24 -6.55
C PHE A 149 10.98 9.74 -7.99
N LYS A 150 11.86 9.08 -8.75
CA LYS A 150 12.07 9.37 -10.17
C LYS A 150 10.82 9.01 -10.96
N ALA A 151 10.67 9.63 -12.12
CA ALA A 151 9.63 9.22 -13.06
C ALA A 151 9.85 7.76 -13.51
N GLY A 152 8.76 7.01 -13.69
CA GLY A 152 8.80 5.66 -14.23
C GLY A 152 9.43 4.60 -13.33
N SER A 153 9.60 4.84 -12.03
CA SER A 153 10.37 3.96 -11.13
C SER A 153 9.54 3.07 -10.21
N ILE A 154 8.22 3.24 -10.15
CA ILE A 154 7.35 2.49 -9.23
C ILE A 154 6.46 1.53 -10.02
N ASP A 155 6.53 0.24 -9.67
CA ASP A 155 5.75 -0.82 -10.33
C ASP A 155 4.40 -1.06 -9.64
N ILE A 156 4.34 -0.93 -8.32
CA ILE A 156 3.10 -1.06 -7.56
C ILE A 156 3.01 0.12 -6.61
N LEU A 157 1.97 0.93 -6.74
CA LEU A 157 1.70 2.04 -5.82
C LEU A 157 0.46 1.74 -5.00
N LEU A 158 0.55 1.86 -3.67
CA LEU A 158 -0.56 1.69 -2.74
C LEU A 158 -0.86 3.02 -2.09
N PHE A 159 -2.14 3.41 -2.02
CA PHE A 159 -2.55 4.64 -1.35
C PHE A 159 -3.90 4.51 -0.64
N ASN A 160 -3.85 4.57 0.69
CA ASN A 160 -5.02 4.85 1.52
C ASN A 160 -5.00 6.35 1.90
N PRO A 161 -5.68 7.24 1.14
CA PRO A 161 -5.60 8.68 1.36
C PRO A 161 -6.26 9.12 2.67
N PRO A 162 -5.95 10.33 3.18
CA PRO A 162 -6.89 11.04 4.03
C PRO A 162 -8.12 11.43 3.19
N TYR A 163 -9.24 10.73 3.39
CA TYR A 163 -10.46 10.88 2.58
C TYR A 163 -11.61 11.59 3.29
N VAL A 164 -11.44 12.05 4.54
CA VAL A 164 -12.51 12.73 5.28
C VAL A 164 -12.64 14.17 4.77
N PRO A 165 -13.84 14.63 4.38
CA PRO A 165 -14.05 16.01 3.98
C PRO A 165 -13.73 16.99 5.12
N THR A 166 -12.92 18.00 4.81
CA THR A 166 -12.55 19.08 5.75
C THR A 166 -12.50 20.42 5.02
N ASP A 167 -12.59 21.53 5.77
CA ASP A 167 -12.53 22.88 5.19
C ASP A 167 -11.19 23.17 4.49
N ALA A 168 -10.12 22.54 4.95
CA ALA A 168 -8.79 22.64 4.35
C ALA A 168 -7.99 21.36 4.61
N VAL A 169 -6.97 21.12 3.78
CA VAL A 169 -5.93 20.14 4.07
C VAL A 169 -4.88 20.75 5.02
N PRO A 170 -4.32 19.97 5.97
CA PRO A 170 -3.25 20.44 6.81
C PRO A 170 -2.01 20.81 5.97
N ARG A 171 -1.21 21.76 6.47
CA ARG A 171 0.08 22.07 5.85
C ARG A 171 1.03 20.87 5.94
N ALA A 172 2.04 20.83 5.07
CA ALA A 172 3.11 19.86 5.21
C ALA A 172 3.92 20.11 6.51
N PRO A 173 4.38 19.05 7.20
CA PRO A 173 5.28 19.19 8.34
C PRO A 173 6.62 19.81 7.96
N THR A 174 7.17 20.54 8.91
CA THR A 174 8.49 21.16 8.90
C THR A 174 9.33 20.56 10.03
N ALA A 175 10.63 20.84 10.06
CA ALA A 175 11.51 20.29 11.08
C ALA A 175 11.07 20.62 12.52
N THR A 176 10.42 21.76 12.74
CA THR A 176 9.94 22.17 14.07
C THR A 176 8.79 21.33 14.59
N ASP A 177 8.00 20.71 13.70
CA ASP A 177 6.85 19.87 14.08
C ASP A 177 7.27 18.53 14.71
N PHE A 178 8.55 18.18 14.61
CA PHE A 178 9.11 16.94 15.17
C PHE A 178 10.05 17.20 16.36
N VAL A 179 10.19 18.45 16.80
CA VAL A 179 10.95 18.78 18.01
C VAL A 179 10.11 18.43 19.25
N THR A 180 10.77 18.05 20.34
CA THR A 180 10.12 17.78 21.62
C THR A 180 9.42 19.02 22.14
N ALA A 181 8.13 18.89 22.46
CA ALA A 181 7.34 19.97 23.05
C ALA A 181 7.90 20.37 24.43
N GLY A 182 7.94 21.68 24.70
CA GLY A 182 8.37 22.24 25.98
C GLY A 182 7.24 22.28 27.02
N SER A 183 5.98 22.17 26.60
CA SER A 183 4.81 22.14 27.47
C SER A 183 3.77 21.09 27.05
N ARG A 184 2.83 20.77 27.96
CA ARG A 184 1.72 19.86 27.68
C ARG A 184 0.77 20.40 26.60
N SER A 185 0.57 21.71 26.56
CA SER A 185 -0.30 22.36 25.55
C SER A 185 0.30 22.23 24.15
N GLU A 186 1.60 22.50 24.00
CA GLU A 186 2.32 22.32 22.74
C GLU A 186 2.32 20.85 22.28
N GLN A 187 2.43 19.91 23.22
CA GLN A 187 2.32 18.48 22.91
C GLN A 187 0.95 18.14 22.32
N PHE A 188 -0.13 18.59 22.96
CA PHE A 188 -1.50 18.34 22.49
C PHE A 188 -1.78 18.98 21.13
N GLU A 189 -1.33 20.22 20.90
CA GLU A 189 -1.46 20.89 19.59
C GLU A 189 -0.73 20.12 18.49
N ARG A 190 0.48 19.63 18.77
CA ARG A 190 1.26 18.82 17.85
C ARG A 190 0.58 17.48 17.56
N GLU A 191 0.07 16.78 18.57
CA GLU A 191 -0.65 15.52 18.40
C GLU A 191 -1.91 15.70 17.56
N SER A 192 -2.69 16.74 17.85
CA SER A 192 -3.88 17.12 17.05
C SER A 192 -3.52 17.42 15.59
N TYR A 193 -2.45 18.18 15.36
CA TYR A 193 -1.95 18.45 14.01
C TYR A 193 -1.50 17.17 13.29
N LEU A 194 -0.69 16.32 13.91
CA LEU A 194 -0.22 15.08 13.31
C LEU A 194 -1.38 14.12 13.01
N LEU A 195 -2.37 14.04 13.89
CA LEU A 195 -3.57 13.26 13.66
C LEU A 195 -4.40 13.83 12.51
N SER A 196 -4.46 15.14 12.34
CA SER A 196 -5.18 15.74 11.20
C SER A 196 -4.62 15.31 9.84
N LEU A 197 -3.31 15.01 9.75
CA LEU A 197 -2.68 14.51 8.52
C LEU A 197 -3.22 13.14 8.09
N THR A 198 -3.78 12.36 9.00
CA THR A 198 -4.23 10.98 8.71
C THR A 198 -5.61 10.92 8.07
N TYR A 199 -6.47 11.92 8.31
CA TYR A 199 -7.86 11.88 7.86
C TYR A 199 -8.26 13.07 6.99
N ALA A 200 -7.69 14.26 7.18
CA ALA A 200 -8.18 15.49 6.57
C ALA A 200 -7.87 15.57 5.06
N GLY A 201 -8.87 15.26 4.24
CA GLY A 201 -8.77 15.19 2.78
C GLY A 201 -9.14 16.48 2.04
N GLY A 202 -9.53 17.53 2.76
CA GLY A 202 -9.96 18.81 2.17
C GLY A 202 -11.32 18.71 1.48
N LYS A 203 -11.52 19.52 0.45
CA LYS A 203 -12.77 19.55 -0.31
C LYS A 203 -13.17 18.16 -0.82
N ASP A 204 -14.37 17.74 -0.43
CA ASP A 204 -14.96 16.43 -0.75
C ASP A 204 -14.08 15.22 -0.35
N GLY A 205 -13.08 15.43 0.51
CA GLY A 205 -12.09 14.41 0.88
C GLY A 205 -11.11 14.06 -0.24
N MET A 206 -10.98 14.89 -1.28
CA MET A 206 -10.30 14.52 -2.53
C MET A 206 -9.05 15.33 -2.85
N GLU A 207 -8.72 16.38 -2.10
CA GLU A 207 -7.60 17.26 -2.49
C GLU A 207 -6.26 16.54 -2.52
N ILE A 208 -5.98 15.65 -1.55
CA ILE A 208 -4.75 14.87 -1.53
C ILE A 208 -4.80 13.74 -2.56
N THR A 209 -5.95 13.09 -2.70
CA THR A 209 -6.19 12.04 -3.70
C THR A 209 -5.95 12.55 -5.12
N GLU A 210 -6.50 13.71 -5.49
CA GLU A 210 -6.30 14.30 -6.81
C GLU A 210 -4.84 14.68 -7.08
N ARG A 211 -4.08 15.10 -6.06
CA ARG A 211 -2.64 15.36 -6.21
C ARG A 211 -1.88 14.08 -6.54
N LEU A 212 -2.21 12.96 -5.90
CA LEU A 212 -1.59 11.68 -6.26
C LEU A 212 -2.03 11.22 -7.65
N LEU A 213 -3.33 11.27 -7.95
CA LEU A 213 -3.86 10.85 -9.25
C LEU A 213 -3.18 11.62 -10.39
N ALA A 214 -2.99 12.93 -10.26
CA ALA A 214 -2.26 13.74 -11.23
C ALA A 214 -0.78 13.34 -11.39
N ASP A 215 -0.18 12.74 -10.37
CA ASP A 215 1.22 12.33 -10.36
C ASP A 215 1.44 10.88 -10.84
N LEU A 216 0.38 10.05 -10.88
CA LEU A 216 0.46 8.66 -11.34
C LEU A 216 1.12 8.51 -12.72
N PRO A 217 0.79 9.33 -13.74
CA PRO A 217 1.43 9.21 -15.06
C PRO A 217 2.94 9.45 -15.04
N ARG A 218 3.44 10.26 -14.10
CA ARG A 218 4.87 10.51 -13.93
C ARG A 218 5.53 9.35 -13.21
N VAL A 219 5.01 8.93 -12.06
CA VAL A 219 5.75 8.07 -11.12
C VAL A 219 5.69 6.59 -11.47
N LEU A 220 4.56 6.11 -12.03
CA LEU A 220 4.41 4.70 -12.38
C LEU A 220 5.35 4.32 -13.53
N SER A 221 6.00 3.16 -13.42
CA SER A 221 6.75 2.52 -14.49
C SER A 221 5.82 2.10 -15.64
N PRO A 222 6.32 1.80 -16.86
CA PRO A 222 5.46 1.38 -17.98
C PRO A 222 4.54 0.19 -17.65
N ARG A 223 4.97 -0.70 -16.75
CA ARG A 223 4.20 -1.85 -16.24
C ARG A 223 3.49 -1.55 -14.92
N GLY A 224 3.52 -0.30 -14.47
CA GLY A 224 3.10 0.10 -13.14
C GLY A 224 1.59 0.03 -12.94
N VAL A 225 1.17 -0.31 -11.72
CA VAL A 225 -0.22 -0.30 -11.26
C VAL A 225 -0.34 0.50 -9.99
N GLY A 226 -1.41 1.29 -9.86
CA GLY A 226 -1.78 2.02 -8.65
C GLY A 226 -3.06 1.48 -8.04
N TYR A 227 -3.10 1.36 -6.71
CA TYR A 227 -4.28 1.04 -5.92
C TYR A 227 -4.59 2.22 -5.02
N VAL A 228 -5.79 2.78 -5.18
CA VAL A 228 -6.23 3.98 -4.46
C VAL A 228 -7.58 3.70 -3.81
N LEU A 229 -7.66 3.90 -2.49
CA LEU A 229 -8.94 3.82 -1.78
C LEU A 229 -9.78 5.08 -2.03
N LEU A 230 -11.07 4.87 -2.24
CA LEU A 230 -12.07 5.92 -2.40
C LEU A 230 -13.31 5.60 -1.55
N CYS A 231 -13.94 6.61 -0.96
CA CYS A 231 -15.25 6.49 -0.34
C CYS A 231 -16.37 6.79 -1.34
N ALA A 232 -17.62 6.55 -0.93
CA ALA A 232 -18.81 6.74 -1.77
C ALA A 232 -18.94 8.19 -2.26
N GLN A 233 -18.62 9.15 -1.39
CA GLN A 233 -18.71 10.59 -1.66
C GLN A 233 -17.72 11.03 -2.73
N ASN A 234 -16.59 10.34 -2.86
CA ASN A 234 -15.59 10.62 -3.91
C ASN A 234 -16.10 10.23 -5.32
N ARG A 235 -17.31 9.66 -5.44
CA ARG A 235 -17.93 9.21 -6.69
C ARG A 235 -17.00 8.31 -7.53
N PRO A 236 -16.62 7.12 -7.02
CA PRO A 236 -15.56 6.31 -7.62
C PRO A 236 -15.77 5.96 -9.10
N ARG A 237 -17.03 5.80 -9.54
CA ARG A 237 -17.36 5.55 -10.96
C ARG A 237 -16.95 6.72 -11.86
N GLU A 238 -17.17 7.95 -11.42
CA GLU A 238 -16.78 9.15 -12.17
C GLU A 238 -15.25 9.28 -12.22
N VAL A 239 -14.55 8.93 -11.12
CA VAL A 239 -13.08 8.89 -11.08
C VAL A 239 -12.53 7.87 -12.07
N VAL A 240 -13.06 6.64 -12.08
CA VAL A 240 -12.66 5.58 -13.02
C VAL A 240 -12.84 6.01 -14.48
N GLU A 241 -14.01 6.55 -14.84
CA GLU A 241 -14.28 6.99 -16.21
C GLU A 241 -13.35 8.14 -16.64
N ARG A 242 -13.06 9.08 -15.72
CA ARG A 242 -12.11 10.16 -15.99
C ARG A 242 -10.70 9.63 -16.25
N ILE A 243 -10.23 8.66 -15.48
CA ILE A 243 -8.90 8.05 -15.64
C ILE A 243 -8.78 7.31 -16.97
N ARG A 244 -9.81 6.58 -17.39
CA ARG A 244 -9.86 5.94 -18.73
C ARG A 244 -9.76 6.97 -19.87
N GLY A 245 -10.14 8.21 -19.60
CA GLY A 245 -10.00 9.35 -20.51
C GLY A 245 -8.61 9.98 -20.56
N TRP A 246 -7.68 9.61 -19.68
CA TRP A 246 -6.34 10.21 -19.65
C TRP A 246 -5.55 9.96 -20.94
N ARG A 247 -4.70 10.93 -21.28
CA ARG A 247 -3.75 10.86 -22.41
C ARG A 247 -2.30 11.09 -21.99
N ASP A 248 -2.08 11.67 -20.82
CA ASP A 248 -0.76 12.00 -20.31
C ASP A 248 0.06 10.74 -20.00
N GLY A 249 1.37 10.79 -20.25
CA GLY A 249 2.28 9.68 -19.98
C GLY A 249 2.09 8.46 -20.89
N LEU A 250 1.41 8.65 -22.03
CA LEU A 250 1.25 7.63 -23.07
C LEU A 250 2.13 7.94 -24.28
N ASP A 251 2.61 6.89 -24.93
CA ASP A 251 3.41 6.91 -26.17
C ASP A 251 2.56 6.68 -27.44
N GLY A 252 1.23 6.74 -27.31
CA GLY A 252 0.28 6.48 -28.39
C GLY A 252 -0.01 5.00 -28.66
N ALA A 253 0.82 4.08 -28.13
CA ALA A 253 0.61 2.63 -28.18
C ALA A 253 0.00 2.09 -26.88
N THR A 254 -0.27 2.96 -25.92
CA THR A 254 -0.81 2.61 -24.60
C THR A 254 -2.07 3.42 -24.31
N LYS A 255 -2.94 2.88 -23.44
CA LYS A 255 -4.09 3.60 -22.86
C LYS A 255 -4.11 3.41 -21.35
N TRP A 256 -4.73 4.36 -20.64
CA TRP A 256 -5.03 4.20 -19.23
C TRP A 256 -6.26 3.32 -19.03
N SER A 257 -6.14 2.37 -18.12
CA SER A 257 -7.22 1.53 -17.62
C SER A 257 -7.43 1.79 -16.13
N ALA A 258 -8.68 1.69 -15.69
CA ALA A 258 -9.04 1.76 -14.29
C ALA A 258 -10.28 0.92 -14.02
N GLU A 259 -10.36 0.31 -12.84
CA GLU A 259 -11.54 -0.42 -12.39
C GLU A 259 -11.63 -0.50 -10.86
N ILE A 260 -12.79 -0.95 -10.37
CA ILE A 260 -12.98 -1.23 -8.95
C ILE A 260 -12.53 -2.67 -8.68
N ALA A 261 -11.41 -2.82 -7.97
CA ALA A 261 -10.82 -4.10 -7.60
C ALA A 261 -11.41 -4.67 -6.30
N GLY A 262 -11.82 -3.80 -5.38
CA GLY A 262 -12.34 -4.19 -4.08
C GLY A 262 -13.47 -3.29 -3.58
N PHE A 263 -14.33 -3.85 -2.71
CA PHE A 263 -15.51 -3.16 -2.18
C PHE A 263 -15.86 -3.67 -0.78
N SER A 264 -16.13 -2.76 0.17
CA SER A 264 -16.42 -3.11 1.58
C SER A 264 -17.82 -3.69 1.84
N GLY A 265 -18.71 -3.71 0.86
CA GLY A 265 -20.09 -4.16 1.05
C GLY A 265 -21.07 -3.03 1.40
N VAL A 266 -22.30 -3.41 1.72
CA VAL A 266 -23.29 -2.51 2.36
C VAL A 266 -23.33 -2.91 3.83
N LYS A 267 -22.61 -2.19 4.69
CA LYS A 267 -22.79 -2.27 6.14
C LYS A 267 -23.59 -1.07 6.61
N ALA A 268 -24.53 -1.29 7.54
CA ALA A 268 -25.38 -0.23 8.07
C ALA A 268 -24.51 0.85 8.75
N GLY A 269 -24.59 2.09 8.26
CA GLY A 269 -23.95 3.26 8.86
C GLY A 269 -22.54 3.62 8.34
N TRP A 270 -21.93 2.82 7.47
CA TRP A 270 -20.63 3.14 6.85
C TRP A 270 -20.78 3.54 5.39
N GLU A 271 -19.96 4.50 4.97
CA GLU A 271 -19.82 4.82 3.57
C GLU A 271 -19.22 3.64 2.81
N LYS A 272 -19.71 3.43 1.59
CA LYS A 272 -19.18 2.42 0.69
C LYS A 272 -17.73 2.76 0.34
N LEU A 273 -16.80 1.97 0.83
CA LEU A 273 -15.38 2.06 0.48
C LEU A 273 -15.09 1.14 -0.70
N VAL A 274 -14.23 1.60 -1.60
CA VAL A 274 -13.74 0.82 -2.74
C VAL A 274 -12.24 0.98 -2.88
N ILE A 275 -11.59 -0.05 -3.41
CA ILE A 275 -10.23 0.03 -3.92
C ILE A 275 -10.30 0.11 -5.44
N MET A 276 -9.80 1.21 -5.99
CA MET A 276 -9.65 1.40 -7.43
C MET A 276 -8.25 0.95 -7.85
N ARG A 277 -8.16 0.13 -8.89
CA ARG A 277 -6.92 -0.25 -9.58
C ARG A 277 -6.77 0.58 -10.85
N VAL A 278 -5.58 1.12 -11.10
CA VAL A 278 -5.25 1.99 -12.25
C VAL A 278 -3.93 1.54 -12.89
N TRP A 279 -3.88 1.34 -14.20
CA TRP A 279 -2.68 0.88 -14.91
C TRP A 279 -2.69 1.31 -16.39
N ARG A 280 -1.60 1.02 -17.11
CA ARG A 280 -1.53 1.18 -18.57
C ARG A 280 -1.68 -0.16 -19.27
N GLU A 281 -2.49 -0.20 -20.32
CA GLU A 281 -2.58 -1.32 -21.27
C GLU A 281 -1.94 -0.95 -22.59
N PHE A 282 -1.31 -1.93 -23.24
CA PHE A 282 -0.89 -1.80 -24.62
C PHE A 282 -2.10 -1.96 -25.54
N LEU A 283 -2.19 -1.09 -26.54
CA LEU A 283 -3.13 -1.20 -27.64
C LEU A 283 -2.54 -2.21 -28.63
N GLU A 284 -3.28 -3.30 -28.88
CA GLU A 284 -2.98 -4.25 -29.97
C GLU A 284 -3.17 -3.59 -31.34
#